data_AF-A0A3D5ZEB1-F1
#
_entry.id   AF-A0A3D5ZEB1-F1
#
_cell.length_a   1.000
_cell.length_b   1.000
_cell.length_c   1.000
_cell.angle_alpha   90.00
_cell.angle_beta   90.00
_cell.angle_gamma   90.00
#
_symmetry.space_group_name_H-M   'P 1'
#
loop_
_entity.id
_entity.type
_entity.pdbx_description
1 polymer ?
#
loop_
_entity_poly.entity_id
_entity_poly.type
_entity_poly.pdbx_seq_one_letter_code
_entity_poly.pdbx_strand_id
1 'polypeptide(L)'
;MTTNISPLIQDLKNRGFMQDCTDLEGLNECMGKQIVTAYAGFDCTGPSLHVGHLMSIMILRRLQKNGHKPIVLLGGGTTKVGDPSGKDETRKMLSDKDIQKNMDALRGVFGRFLTFGDGPTDAVMVNNDDWLSGLGYIEFLREYGRHFSVNRMMSFDSVKLRLEREQNLSFIEFNYMILQAYDFLELNRRFGCLLQLGGSDQWGN
;
A
#
# COMPACT_ATOMS: atom_id res chain seq x y z
N MET A 1 27.32 20.56 4.87
CA MET A 1 27.39 19.29 5.62
C MET A 1 26.98 18.21 4.64
N THR A 2 27.83 17.22 4.35
CA THR A 2 27.40 16.05 3.58
C THR A 2 26.38 15.29 4.42
N THR A 3 25.10 15.40 4.06
CA THR A 3 24.02 14.61 4.64
C THR A 3 24.34 13.15 4.32
N ASN A 4 24.77 12.38 5.34
CA ASN A 4 24.95 10.94 5.18
C ASN A 4 23.62 10.33 4.73
N ILE A 5 23.64 9.66 3.59
CA ILE A 5 22.46 8.98 3.04
C ILE A 5 22.16 7.76 3.93
N SER A 6 20.90 7.55 4.27
CA SER A 6 20.40 6.39 5.01
C SER A 6 20.87 5.10 4.33
N PRO A 7 21.38 4.11 5.08
CA PRO A 7 21.80 2.83 4.52
C PRO A 7 20.73 2.16 3.65
N LEU A 8 19.45 2.29 4.03
CA LEU A 8 18.34 1.77 3.24
C LEU A 8 18.23 2.50 1.89
N ILE A 9 18.20 3.84 1.91
CA ILE A 9 18.06 4.64 0.68
C ILE A 9 19.21 4.32 -0.28
N GLN A 10 20.43 4.19 0.24
CA GLN A 10 21.58 3.79 -0.57
C GLN A 10 21.44 2.38 -1.14
N ASP A 11 21.00 1.38 -0.34
CA ASP A 11 20.77 0.00 -0.82
C ASP A 11 19.69 -0.04 -1.91
N LEU A 12 18.57 0.69 -1.74
CA LEU A 12 17.50 0.76 -2.72
C LEU A 12 17.96 1.42 -4.03
N LYS A 13 18.69 2.55 -3.95
CA LYS A 13 19.27 3.22 -5.12
C LYS A 13 20.26 2.33 -5.87
N ASN A 14 21.18 1.70 -5.16
CA ASN A 14 22.20 0.82 -5.76
C ASN A 14 21.58 -0.39 -6.50
N ARG A 15 20.37 -0.80 -6.09
CA ARG A 15 19.62 -1.90 -6.71
C ARG A 15 18.67 -1.46 -7.82
N GLY A 16 18.50 -0.16 -8.04
CA GLY A 16 17.49 0.38 -8.94
C GLY A 16 16.06 0.12 -8.46
N PHE A 17 15.83 0.04 -7.15
CA PHE A 17 14.50 -0.21 -6.55
C PHE A 17 13.73 1.08 -6.23
N MET A 18 14.27 2.24 -6.60
CA MET A 18 13.68 3.54 -6.33
C MET A 18 13.41 4.24 -7.65
N GLN A 19 12.14 4.59 -7.87
CA GLN A 19 11.71 5.38 -9.01
C GLN A 19 11.40 6.81 -8.56
N ASP A 20 10.37 6.96 -7.72
CA ASP A 20 9.88 8.24 -7.23
C ASP A 20 9.85 8.27 -5.70
N CYS A 21 9.94 9.47 -5.11
CA CYS A 21 9.84 9.71 -3.67
C CYS A 21 9.26 11.10 -3.41
N THR A 22 8.27 11.21 -2.52
CA THR A 22 7.56 12.48 -2.27
C THR A 22 8.47 13.56 -1.69
N ASP A 23 9.39 13.17 -0.80
CA ASP A 23 10.42 14.01 -0.21
C ASP A 23 11.60 13.14 0.23
N LEU A 24 12.62 13.05 -0.63
CA LEU A 24 13.77 12.20 -0.38
C LEU A 24 14.66 12.72 0.74
N GLU A 25 14.77 14.03 0.90
CA GLU A 25 15.61 14.65 1.93
C GLU A 25 14.99 14.48 3.31
N GLY A 26 13.69 14.77 3.45
CA GLY A 26 12.94 14.55 4.68
C GLY A 26 12.88 13.08 5.08
N LEU A 27 12.72 12.17 4.11
CA LEU A 27 12.79 10.74 4.38
C LEU A 27 14.17 10.31 4.91
N ASN A 28 15.24 10.82 4.30
CA ASN A 28 16.61 10.55 4.72
C ASN A 28 16.87 11.00 6.15
N GLU A 29 16.46 12.23 6.48
CA GLU A 29 16.57 12.79 7.82
C GLU A 29 15.77 11.98 8.84
N CYS A 30 14.54 11.60 8.51
CA CYS A 30 13.69 10.78 9.37
C CYS A 30 14.33 9.41 9.64
N MET A 31 14.81 8.72 8.61
CA MET A 31 15.47 7.41 8.75
C MET A 31 16.78 7.48 9.54
N GLY A 32 17.47 8.63 9.53
CA GLY A 32 18.67 8.84 10.33
C GLY A 32 18.41 9.06 11.83
N LYS A 33 17.17 9.42 12.21
CA LYS A 33 16.79 9.79 13.58
C LYS A 33 15.98 8.72 14.31
N GLN A 34 15.20 7.91 13.59
CA GLN A 34 14.27 6.97 14.20
C GLN A 34 14.01 5.73 13.34
N ILE A 35 13.43 4.71 13.96
CA ILE A 35 12.87 3.55 13.25
C ILE A 35 11.66 4.05 12.47
N VAL A 36 11.75 4.00 11.14
CA VAL A 36 10.62 4.32 10.26
C VAL A 36 9.73 3.08 10.12
N THR A 37 8.46 3.24 10.45
CA THR A 37 7.42 2.26 10.14
C THR A 37 6.92 2.51 8.72
N ALA A 38 7.03 1.53 7.84
CA ALA A 38 6.57 1.62 6.46
C ALA A 38 5.73 0.41 6.06
N TYR A 39 4.76 0.60 5.16
CA TYR A 39 3.88 -0.47 4.70
C TYR A 39 3.92 -0.67 3.20
N ALA A 40 3.54 -1.87 2.76
CA ALA A 40 3.09 -2.12 1.40
C ALA A 40 1.77 -2.91 1.42
N GLY A 41 0.85 -2.53 0.55
CA GLY A 41 -0.47 -3.17 0.39
C GLY A 41 -0.45 -4.35 -0.57
N PHE A 42 -1.22 -5.39 -0.25
CA PHE A 42 -1.38 -6.59 -1.07
C PHE A 42 -2.84 -7.04 -1.11
N ASP A 43 -3.51 -6.80 -2.24
CA ASP A 43 -4.85 -7.29 -2.48
C ASP A 43 -4.89 -8.82 -2.62
N CYS A 44 -5.88 -9.45 -1.98
CA CYS A 44 -6.04 -10.89 -1.82
C CYS A 44 -6.77 -11.52 -3.01
N THR A 45 -6.30 -11.19 -4.21
CA THR A 45 -7.00 -11.47 -5.48
C THR A 45 -6.76 -12.88 -6.03
N GLY A 46 -5.86 -13.64 -5.43
CA GLY A 46 -5.59 -15.03 -5.77
C GLY A 46 -4.82 -15.76 -4.66
N PRO A 47 -4.67 -17.09 -4.78
CA PRO A 47 -4.09 -17.92 -3.72
C PRO A 47 -2.56 -17.84 -3.62
N SER A 48 -1.91 -17.06 -4.51
CA SER A 48 -0.46 -16.87 -4.52
C SER A 48 -0.11 -15.50 -5.07
N LEU A 49 1.01 -14.96 -4.59
CA LEU A 49 1.70 -13.85 -5.24
C LEU A 49 2.44 -14.37 -6.48
N HIS A 50 2.47 -13.57 -7.53
CA HIS A 50 3.38 -13.75 -8.66
C HIS A 50 4.60 -12.83 -8.55
N VAL A 51 5.56 -13.00 -9.47
CA VAL A 51 6.85 -12.29 -9.50
C VAL A 51 6.74 -10.75 -9.44
N GLY A 52 5.62 -10.18 -9.88
CA GLY A 52 5.35 -8.74 -9.81
C GLY A 52 5.34 -8.20 -8.38
N HIS A 53 4.82 -8.99 -7.43
CA HIS A 53 4.79 -8.61 -6.01
C HIS A 53 6.14 -8.79 -5.32
N LEU A 54 7.06 -9.57 -5.92
CA LEU A 54 8.35 -9.87 -5.30
C LEU A 54 9.15 -8.59 -5.06
N MET A 55 9.00 -7.58 -5.92
CA MET A 55 9.68 -6.30 -5.75
C MET A 55 9.28 -5.63 -4.41
N SER A 56 7.99 -5.44 -4.17
CA SER A 56 7.48 -4.85 -2.92
C SER A 56 7.88 -5.67 -1.69
N ILE A 57 7.84 -7.00 -1.77
CA ILE A 57 8.32 -7.89 -0.70
C ILE A 57 9.81 -7.70 -0.44
N MET A 58 10.62 -7.58 -1.49
CA MET A 58 12.06 -7.36 -1.36
C MET A 58 12.36 -6.01 -0.72
N ILE A 59 11.62 -4.96 -1.07
CA ILE A 59 11.77 -3.64 -0.44
C ILE A 59 11.43 -3.71 1.05
N LEU A 60 10.32 -4.35 1.44
CA LEU A 60 9.99 -4.58 2.85
C LEU A 60 11.08 -5.37 3.59
N ARG A 61 11.66 -6.38 2.94
CA ARG A 61 12.78 -7.15 3.51
C ARG A 61 14.02 -6.28 3.67
N ARG A 62 14.32 -5.38 2.72
CA ARG A 62 15.44 -4.43 2.84
C ARG A 62 15.20 -3.41 3.93
N LEU A 63 13.99 -2.88 4.04
CA LEU A 63 13.56 -2.03 5.13
C LEU A 63 13.85 -2.69 6.47
N GLN A 64 13.38 -3.93 6.67
CA GLN A 64 13.63 -4.68 7.90
C GLN A 64 15.12 -4.90 8.18
N LYS A 65 15.89 -5.30 7.16
CA LYS A 65 17.34 -5.54 7.28
C LYS A 65 18.14 -4.27 7.63
N ASN A 66 17.60 -3.09 7.33
CA ASN A 66 18.21 -1.81 7.67
C ASN A 66 17.65 -1.23 8.98
N GLY A 67 16.98 -2.04 9.82
CA GLY A 67 16.55 -1.63 11.16
C GLY A 67 15.25 -0.83 11.20
N HIS A 68 14.42 -0.94 10.18
CA HIS A 68 13.12 -0.28 10.10
C HIS A 68 11.97 -1.30 10.24
N LYS A 69 10.74 -0.82 10.49
CA LYS A 69 9.59 -1.69 10.81
C LYS A 69 8.68 -1.85 9.59
N PRO A 70 8.62 -3.03 8.95
CA PRO A 70 7.67 -3.29 7.86
C PRO A 70 6.27 -3.62 8.38
N ILE A 71 5.26 -3.10 7.69
CA ILE A 71 3.86 -3.54 7.80
C ILE A 71 3.48 -4.21 6.47
N VAL A 72 3.00 -5.46 6.55
CA VAL A 72 2.33 -6.12 5.44
C VAL A 72 0.84 -5.87 5.59
N LEU A 73 0.28 -5.04 4.71
CA LEU A 73 -1.16 -4.77 4.70
C LEU A 73 -1.84 -5.75 3.74
N LEU A 74 -2.64 -6.66 4.27
CA LEU A 74 -3.53 -7.51 3.49
C LEU A 74 -4.81 -6.73 3.17
N GLY A 75 -5.12 -6.64 1.88
CA GLY A 75 -6.26 -5.88 1.37
C GLY A 75 -7.60 -6.61 1.48
N GLY A 76 -8.00 -7.13 2.64
CA GLY A 76 -9.26 -7.87 2.76
C GLY A 76 -10.49 -7.04 2.40
N GLY A 77 -10.52 -5.76 2.80
CA GLY A 77 -11.57 -4.80 2.46
C GLY A 77 -11.42 -4.24 1.05
N THR A 78 -10.21 -3.82 0.65
CA THR A 78 -9.95 -3.28 -0.70
C THR A 78 -10.17 -4.33 -1.81
N THR A 79 -9.92 -5.62 -1.54
CA THR A 79 -10.20 -6.71 -2.49
C THR A 79 -11.70 -6.86 -2.78
N LYS A 80 -12.58 -6.48 -1.84
CA LYS A 80 -14.03 -6.48 -2.05
C LYS A 80 -14.48 -5.37 -3.02
N VAL A 81 -13.62 -4.39 -3.30
CA VAL A 81 -13.87 -3.25 -4.19
C VAL A 81 -13.14 -3.45 -5.53
N GLY A 82 -11.84 -3.76 -5.46
CA GLY A 82 -10.97 -4.07 -6.60
C GLY A 82 -10.19 -2.86 -7.13
N ASP A 83 -8.86 -2.98 -7.16
CA ASP A 83 -7.94 -1.96 -7.71
C ASP A 83 -8.03 -1.83 -9.25
N PRO A 84 -8.34 -0.63 -9.80
CA PRO A 84 -8.28 -0.36 -11.23
C PRO A 84 -6.87 -0.06 -11.78
N SER A 85 -5.88 0.23 -10.93
CA SER A 85 -4.54 0.67 -11.37
C SER A 85 -3.87 -0.37 -12.27
N GLY A 86 -3.40 0.09 -13.44
CA GLY A 86 -2.64 -0.71 -14.39
C GLY A 86 -3.40 -1.85 -15.09
N LYS A 87 -4.75 -1.88 -15.03
CA LYS A 87 -5.57 -2.93 -15.66
C LYS A 87 -6.58 -2.37 -16.65
N ASP A 88 -6.85 -3.10 -17.73
CA ASP A 88 -7.82 -2.72 -18.78
C ASP A 88 -9.24 -3.32 -18.56
N GLU A 89 -9.37 -4.38 -17.76
CA GLU A 89 -10.66 -5.09 -17.52
C GLU A 89 -11.16 -4.93 -16.09
N THR A 90 -12.49 -4.90 -15.93
CA THR A 90 -13.17 -4.90 -14.63
C THR A 90 -12.93 -6.22 -13.88
N ARG A 91 -12.57 -6.15 -12.60
CA ARG A 91 -12.26 -7.36 -11.81
C ARG A 91 -13.52 -8.16 -11.45
N LYS A 92 -13.35 -9.48 -11.39
CA LYS A 92 -14.35 -10.38 -10.81
C LYS A 92 -14.39 -10.20 -9.29
N MET A 93 -15.60 -9.96 -8.75
CA MET A 93 -15.82 -9.89 -7.30
C MET A 93 -15.65 -11.27 -6.67
N LEU A 94 -14.81 -11.35 -5.64
CA LEU A 94 -14.57 -12.57 -4.87
C LEU A 94 -15.54 -12.66 -3.69
N SER A 95 -15.84 -13.89 -3.25
CA SER A 95 -16.59 -14.09 -2.01
C SER A 95 -15.69 -13.86 -0.79
N ASP A 96 -16.25 -13.47 0.36
CA ASP A 96 -15.49 -13.33 1.61
C ASP A 96 -14.71 -14.60 1.97
N LYS A 97 -15.29 -15.77 1.67
CA LYS A 97 -14.63 -17.07 1.88
C LYS A 97 -13.39 -17.23 1.00
N ASP A 98 -13.47 -16.81 -0.26
CA ASP A 98 -12.33 -16.89 -1.19
C ASP A 98 -11.24 -15.87 -0.80
N ILE A 99 -11.64 -14.66 -0.39
CA ILE A 99 -10.71 -13.63 0.11
C ILE A 99 -9.97 -14.16 1.34
N GLN A 100 -10.68 -14.73 2.32
CA GLN A 100 -10.07 -15.30 3.52
C GLN A 100 -9.10 -16.43 3.19
N LYS A 101 -9.49 -17.34 2.28
CA LYS A 101 -8.62 -18.43 1.80
C LYS A 101 -7.34 -17.89 1.16
N ASN A 102 -7.45 -16.84 0.34
CA ASN A 102 -6.30 -16.20 -0.28
C ASN A 102 -5.41 -15.52 0.77
N MET A 103 -5.98 -14.78 1.73
CA MET A 103 -5.24 -14.17 2.83
C MET A 103 -4.40 -15.20 3.59
N ASP A 104 -5.00 -16.33 3.97
CA ASP A 104 -4.31 -17.40 4.71
C ASP A 104 -3.12 -17.96 3.93
N ALA A 105 -3.28 -18.16 2.62
CA ALA A 105 -2.20 -18.60 1.73
C ALA A 105 -1.07 -17.56 1.64
N LEU A 106 -1.42 -16.28 1.53
CA LEU A 106 -0.47 -15.18 1.45
C LEU A 106 0.37 -15.04 2.73
N ARG A 107 -0.22 -15.26 3.92
CA ARG A 107 0.52 -15.19 5.20
C ARG A 107 1.77 -16.07 5.20
N GLY A 108 1.65 -17.31 4.68
CA GLY A 108 2.76 -18.26 4.61
C GLY A 108 3.88 -17.84 3.66
N VAL A 109 3.60 -17.01 2.66
CA VAL A 109 4.61 -16.47 1.73
C VAL A 109 5.48 -15.44 2.44
N PHE A 110 4.86 -14.46 3.11
CA PHE A 110 5.59 -13.37 3.77
C PHE A 110 6.50 -13.87 4.92
N GLY A 111 6.09 -14.91 5.63
CA GLY A 111 6.90 -15.53 6.70
C GLY A 111 8.25 -16.08 6.24
N ARG A 112 8.45 -16.28 4.92
CA ARG A 112 9.75 -16.68 4.35
C ARG A 112 10.70 -15.50 4.13
N PHE A 113 10.16 -14.29 4.06
CA PHE A 113 10.91 -13.09 3.68
C PHE A 113 11.15 -12.13 4.85
N LEU A 114 10.23 -12.11 5.82
CA LEU A 114 10.20 -11.19 6.94
C LEU A 114 10.16 -11.95 8.27
N THR A 115 10.78 -11.38 9.29
CA THR A 115 10.65 -11.85 10.67
C THR A 115 9.48 -11.12 11.32
N PHE A 116 8.48 -11.86 11.81
CA PHE A 116 7.31 -11.31 12.51
C PHE A 116 7.48 -11.46 14.02
N GLY A 117 6.92 -10.51 14.79
CA GLY A 117 7.05 -10.46 16.24
C GLY A 117 6.70 -9.09 16.82
N ASP A 118 6.94 -8.94 18.12
CA ASP A 118 6.63 -7.73 18.89
C ASP A 118 7.84 -6.78 19.02
N GLY A 119 8.98 -7.13 18.42
CA GLY A 119 10.17 -6.29 18.44
C GLY A 119 10.00 -4.95 17.72
N PRO A 120 10.86 -3.95 18.02
CA PRO A 120 10.80 -2.63 17.40
C PRO A 120 10.88 -2.65 15.86
N THR A 121 11.60 -3.61 15.29
CA THR A 121 11.79 -3.79 13.83
C THR A 121 11.10 -5.02 13.28
N ASP A 122 10.41 -5.78 14.13
CA ASP A 122 9.70 -6.97 13.71
C ASP A 122 8.50 -6.57 12.86
N ALA A 123 8.28 -7.34 11.80
CA ALA A 123 7.20 -7.14 10.88
C ALA A 123 5.86 -7.37 11.56
N VAL A 124 4.85 -6.60 11.15
CA VAL A 124 3.46 -6.86 11.51
C VAL A 124 2.65 -7.09 10.25
N MET A 125 1.62 -7.93 10.36
CA MET A 125 0.68 -8.19 9.29
C MET A 125 -0.71 -7.79 9.76
N VAL A 126 -1.38 -6.96 8.97
CA VAL A 126 -2.69 -6.38 9.32
C VAL A 126 -3.64 -6.51 8.14
N ASN A 127 -4.94 -6.37 8.39
CA ASN A 127 -5.98 -6.50 7.39
C ASN A 127 -6.81 -5.21 7.34
N ASN A 128 -6.92 -4.55 6.18
CA ASN A 128 -7.73 -3.33 6.12
C ASN A 128 -9.23 -3.55 6.28
N ASP A 129 -9.73 -4.79 6.15
CA ASP A 129 -11.13 -5.09 6.47
C ASP A 129 -11.46 -4.76 7.93
N ASP A 130 -10.46 -4.78 8.82
CA ASP A 130 -10.62 -4.51 10.26
C ASP A 130 -11.10 -3.07 10.54
N TRP A 131 -10.85 -2.13 9.63
CA TRP A 131 -11.34 -0.74 9.74
C TRP A 131 -12.30 -0.35 8.62
N LEU A 132 -12.15 -0.90 7.41
CA LEU A 132 -13.01 -0.54 6.28
C LEU A 132 -14.43 -1.10 6.42
N SER A 133 -14.61 -2.30 6.99
CA SER A 133 -15.93 -2.93 7.12
C SER A 133 -16.88 -2.19 8.07
N GLY A 134 -16.33 -1.48 9.05
CA GLY A 134 -17.07 -0.71 10.05
C GLY A 134 -17.15 0.80 9.77
N LEU A 135 -16.58 1.28 8.66
CA LEU A 135 -16.37 2.71 8.42
C LEU A 135 -17.67 3.51 8.28
N GLY A 136 -18.73 2.90 7.74
CA GLY A 136 -20.02 3.55 7.50
C GLY A 136 -19.97 4.56 6.36
N TYR A 137 -20.86 4.45 5.37
CA TYR A 137 -20.77 5.30 4.17
C TYR A 137 -21.06 6.77 4.47
N ILE A 138 -22.06 7.07 5.30
CA ILE A 138 -22.45 8.45 5.60
C ILE A 138 -21.43 9.11 6.53
N GLU A 139 -20.96 8.38 7.52
CA GLU A 139 -19.90 8.78 8.45
C GLU A 139 -18.63 9.13 7.67
N PHE A 140 -18.23 8.24 6.76
CA PHE A 140 -17.09 8.44 5.88
C PHE A 140 -17.20 9.72 5.04
N LEU A 141 -18.33 9.92 4.35
CA LEU A 141 -18.53 11.10 3.52
C LEU A 141 -18.49 12.39 4.32
N ARG A 142 -19.06 12.39 5.54
CA ARG A 142 -19.09 13.57 6.42
C ARG A 142 -17.71 13.93 6.93
N GLU A 143 -16.92 12.95 7.34
CA GLU A 143 -15.62 13.19 7.95
C GLU A 143 -14.52 13.38 6.90
N TYR A 144 -14.50 12.52 5.88
CA TYR A 144 -13.39 12.42 4.93
C TYR A 144 -13.72 12.94 3.54
N GLY A 145 -14.98 12.85 3.09
CA GLY A 145 -15.37 13.19 1.72
C GLY A 145 -14.97 14.61 1.28
N ARG A 146 -15.00 15.58 2.22
CA ARG A 146 -14.61 16.97 1.97
C ARG A 146 -13.12 17.17 1.63
N HIS A 147 -12.28 16.19 1.93
CA HIS A 147 -10.84 16.25 1.68
C HIS A 147 -10.46 15.80 0.25
N PHE A 148 -11.42 15.24 -0.50
CA PHE A 148 -11.22 14.75 -1.85
C PHE A 148 -11.91 15.66 -2.87
N SER A 149 -11.15 16.12 -3.86
CA SER A 149 -11.68 16.84 -5.00
C SER A 149 -11.78 15.90 -6.19
N VAL A 150 -12.99 15.75 -6.73
CA VAL A 150 -13.23 14.93 -7.94
C VAL A 150 -12.33 15.40 -9.09
N ASN A 151 -12.20 16.71 -9.31
CA ASN A 151 -11.33 17.25 -10.35
C ASN A 151 -9.87 16.82 -10.19
N ARG A 152 -9.37 16.77 -8.95
CA ARG A 152 -8.00 16.29 -8.66
C ARG A 152 -7.88 14.80 -8.90
N MET A 153 -8.83 14.00 -8.42
CA MET A 153 -8.81 12.54 -8.60
C MET A 153 -8.82 12.15 -10.08
N MET A 154 -9.57 12.88 -10.90
CA MET A 154 -9.63 12.68 -12.36
C MET A 154 -8.34 13.06 -13.09
N SER A 155 -7.46 13.83 -12.46
CA SER A 155 -6.17 14.24 -13.05
C SER A 155 -5.06 13.21 -12.91
N PHE A 156 -5.23 12.20 -12.05
CA PHE A 156 -4.24 11.14 -11.89
C PHE A 156 -4.17 10.25 -13.12
N ASP A 157 -2.95 9.90 -13.54
CA ASP A 157 -2.70 9.16 -14.79
C ASP A 157 -3.47 7.83 -14.85
N SER A 158 -3.62 7.13 -13.71
CA SER A 158 -4.39 5.87 -13.61
C SER A 158 -5.86 6.03 -14.01
N VAL A 159 -6.47 7.17 -13.69
CA VAL A 159 -7.87 7.48 -14.03
C VAL A 159 -7.96 8.12 -15.42
N LYS A 160 -7.09 9.10 -15.68
CA LYS A 160 -7.08 9.86 -16.93
C LYS A 160 -6.91 8.95 -18.15
N LEU A 161 -5.97 8.02 -18.12
CA LEU A 161 -5.71 7.11 -19.24
C LEU A 161 -6.89 6.19 -19.54
N ARG A 162 -7.63 5.74 -18.51
CA ARG A 162 -8.84 4.91 -18.70
C ARG A 162 -9.95 5.70 -19.40
N LEU A 163 -10.15 6.94 -18.98
CA LEU A 163 -11.16 7.83 -19.58
C LEU A 163 -10.83 8.19 -21.03
N GLU A 164 -9.55 8.49 -21.31
CA GLU A 164 -9.07 8.77 -22.68
C GLU A 164 -9.25 7.57 -23.63
N ARG A 165 -9.19 6.34 -23.09
CA ARG A 165 -9.42 5.09 -23.84
C ARG A 165 -10.89 4.68 -23.93
N GLU A 166 -11.82 5.53 -23.47
CA GLU A 166 -13.26 5.23 -23.37
C GLU A 166 -13.55 3.93 -22.57
N GLN A 167 -12.63 3.53 -21.68
CA GLN A 167 -12.84 2.41 -20.79
C GLN A 167 -13.76 2.83 -19.65
N ASN A 168 -14.72 1.98 -19.30
CA ASN A 168 -15.62 2.23 -18.18
C ASN A 168 -14.83 2.23 -16.87
N LEU A 169 -14.85 3.36 -16.16
CA LEU A 169 -14.39 3.45 -14.78
C LEU A 169 -15.62 3.48 -13.86
N SER A 170 -15.86 2.37 -13.18
CA SER A 170 -17.01 2.26 -12.29
C SER A 170 -16.84 3.13 -11.04
N PHE A 171 -17.96 3.50 -10.40
CA PHE A 171 -17.92 4.22 -9.13
C PHE A 171 -17.16 3.44 -8.04
N ILE A 172 -17.26 2.11 -8.06
CA ILE A 172 -16.56 1.22 -7.11
C ILE A 172 -15.04 1.38 -7.29
N GLU A 173 -14.54 1.27 -8.52
CA GLU A 173 -13.12 1.46 -8.83
C GLU A 173 -12.63 2.89 -8.55
N PHE A 174 -13.46 3.90 -8.81
CA PHE A 174 -13.12 5.29 -8.50
C PHE A 174 -12.91 5.54 -6.99
N ASN A 175 -13.64 4.82 -6.14
CA ASN A 175 -13.48 4.92 -4.69
C ASN A 175 -12.25 4.18 -4.16
N TYR A 176 -11.60 3.32 -4.95
CA TYR A 176 -10.45 2.54 -4.50
C TYR A 176 -9.32 3.41 -3.97
N MET A 177 -8.96 4.49 -4.68
CA MET A 177 -7.91 5.43 -4.21
C MET A 177 -8.23 6.06 -2.86
N ILE A 178 -9.52 6.27 -2.57
CA ILE A 178 -9.96 6.89 -1.31
C ILE A 178 -9.80 5.87 -0.16
N LEU A 179 -10.07 4.60 -0.42
CA LEU A 179 -9.86 3.52 0.55
C LEU A 179 -8.38 3.32 0.86
N GLN A 180 -7.51 3.35 -0.16
CA GLN A 180 -6.07 3.25 0.05
C GLN A 180 -5.49 4.47 0.78
N ALA A 181 -6.00 5.68 0.48
CA ALA A 181 -5.66 6.87 1.25
C ALA A 181 -6.10 6.75 2.72
N TYR A 182 -7.26 6.14 2.97
CA TYR A 182 -7.75 5.86 4.32
C TYR A 182 -6.88 4.83 5.05
N ASP A 183 -6.40 3.80 4.34
CA ASP A 183 -5.45 2.82 4.90
C ASP A 183 -4.18 3.51 5.42
N PHE A 184 -3.60 4.44 4.67
CA PHE A 184 -2.41 5.15 5.13
C PHE A 184 -2.69 5.99 6.39
N LEU A 185 -3.86 6.64 6.45
CA LEU A 185 -4.29 7.38 7.64
C LEU A 185 -4.42 6.46 8.87
N GLU A 186 -5.09 5.31 8.74
CA GLU A 186 -5.28 4.37 9.84
C GLU A 186 -3.96 3.72 10.27
N LEU A 187 -3.09 3.38 9.32
CA LEU A 187 -1.76 2.85 9.63
C LEU A 187 -0.87 3.88 10.33
N ASN A 188 -0.99 5.17 9.98
CA ASN A 188 -0.34 6.24 10.70
C ASN A 188 -0.85 6.34 12.14
N ARG A 189 -2.17 6.36 12.33
CA ARG A 189 -2.81 6.45 13.66
C ARG A 189 -2.48 5.27 14.57
N ARG A 190 -2.49 4.05 14.03
CA ARG A 190 -2.34 2.80 14.80
C ARG A 190 -0.89 2.41 15.05
N PHE A 191 -0.02 2.64 14.06
CA PHE A 191 1.35 2.11 14.08
C PHE A 191 2.42 3.19 13.90
N GLY A 192 2.04 4.47 13.82
CA GLY A 192 2.96 5.56 13.49
C GLY A 192 3.59 5.37 12.12
N CYS A 193 2.88 4.76 11.16
CA CYS A 193 3.40 4.55 9.82
C CYS A 193 3.65 5.88 9.10
N LEU A 194 4.87 6.06 8.56
CA LEU A 194 5.32 7.30 7.92
C LEU A 194 5.62 7.14 6.43
N LEU A 195 5.63 5.90 5.91
CA LEU A 195 6.02 5.62 4.54
C LEU A 195 5.14 4.52 3.93
N GLN A 196 4.54 4.82 2.78
CA GLN A 196 3.93 3.84 1.90
C GLN A 196 4.95 3.43 0.82
N LEU A 197 5.04 2.14 0.54
CA LEU A 197 5.86 1.56 -0.53
C LEU A 197 4.94 0.87 -1.54
N GLY A 198 5.19 1.08 -2.83
CA GLY A 198 4.35 0.53 -3.89
C GLY A 198 5.08 0.41 -5.23
N GLY A 199 4.42 -0.20 -6.21
CA GLY A 199 4.82 -0.15 -7.61
C GLY A 199 4.63 1.25 -8.19
N SER A 200 5.14 1.47 -9.40
CA SER A 200 5.03 2.77 -10.08
C SER A 200 3.58 3.15 -10.40
N ASP A 201 2.72 2.16 -10.60
CA ASP A 201 1.27 2.29 -10.80
C ASP A 201 0.52 2.79 -9.55
N GLN A 202 1.14 2.73 -8.37
CA GLN A 202 0.53 3.10 -7.10
C GLN A 202 0.79 4.55 -6.69
N TRP A 203 1.52 5.34 -7.49
CA TRP A 203 1.91 6.71 -7.12
C TRP A 203 0.73 7.64 -6.83
N GLY A 204 -0.40 7.45 -7.51
CA GLY A 204 -1.60 8.25 -7.31
C GLY A 204 -2.45 7.87 -6.09
N ASN A 205 -2.29 6.63 -5.60
CA ASN A 205 -3.07 6.07 -4.49
C ASN A 205 -2.43 6.39 -3.13
#